data_AF-A0AAN9UB90-F1
#
_entry.id   AF-A0AAN9UB90-F1
#
_cell.length_a   1.000
_cell.length_b   1.000
_cell.length_c   1.000
_cell.angle_alpha   90.00
_cell.angle_beta   90.00
_cell.angle_gamma   90.00
#
_symmetry.space_group_name_H-M   'P 1'
#
loop_
_entity.id
_entity.type
_entity.pdbx_description
1 polymer ?
#
loop_
_entity_poly.entity_id
_entity_poly.type
_entity_poly.pdbx_seq_one_letter_code
_entity_poly.pdbx_strand_id
1 'polypeptide(L)'
;MHGVMLVTGGKKMSQKLNNRYAKRPAKVRGDNGLTVGDWFPTMMVALFRGAHGQSQGGITGTTDYGAYSIVVAGTYKDVDDDQGDTIYYSGPGSQTNKDPNNLANRDAVGYLQRSVTTRNPVRVLRSAKSSSSSAHAPSVGLRYDGLYHVVRQEQPFKQNGQGGLYTRYVLQRLPGQESLASIQARSPSPQQVADYHRIWDLWPIRED
;
A
#
# COMPACT_ATOMS: atom_id res chain seq x y z
N MET A 1 -9.98 18.37 -2.13
CA MET A 1 -9.43 17.44 -1.12
C MET A 1 -9.96 17.80 0.25
N HIS A 2 -11.05 17.18 0.71
CA HIS A 2 -11.47 17.31 2.11
C HIS A 2 -10.51 16.51 3.00
N GLY A 3 -10.08 17.07 4.13
CA GLY A 3 -9.28 16.36 5.14
C GLY A 3 -7.75 16.36 4.99
N VAL A 4 -7.21 16.80 3.85
CA VAL A 4 -5.76 16.95 3.62
C VAL A 4 -5.47 18.36 3.16
N MET A 5 -4.45 18.98 3.74
CA MET A 5 -3.98 20.31 3.38
C MET A 5 -2.53 20.26 2.90
N LEU A 6 -2.19 21.22 2.05
CA LEU A 6 -0.82 21.50 1.68
C LEU A 6 -0.22 22.46 2.69
N VAL A 7 1.02 22.20 3.11
CA VAL A 7 1.76 23.02 4.04
C VAL A 7 3.11 23.36 3.42
N THR A 8 3.42 24.64 3.37
CA THR A 8 4.69 25.17 2.89
C THR A 8 5.65 25.33 4.06
N GLY A 9 6.84 24.72 3.96
CA GLY A 9 7.94 24.89 4.90
C GLY A 9 9.17 25.35 4.14
N GLY A 10 9.31 26.67 3.95
CA GLY A 10 10.35 27.23 3.09
C GLY A 10 10.21 26.76 1.64
N LYS A 11 11.29 26.23 1.05
CA LYS A 11 11.31 25.70 -0.34
C LYS A 11 10.62 24.33 -0.51
N LYS A 12 10.28 23.63 0.58
CA LYS A 12 9.67 22.29 0.52
C LYS A 12 8.18 22.37 0.84
N MET A 13 7.36 21.90 -0.08
CA MET A 13 5.93 21.71 0.14
C MET A 13 5.65 20.28 0.61
N SER A 14 4.70 20.11 1.53
CA SER A 14 4.34 18.82 2.12
C SER A 14 2.83 18.69 2.33
N GLN A 15 2.33 17.46 2.40
CA GLN A 15 0.93 17.19 2.74
C GLN A 15 0.79 16.89 4.22
N LYS A 16 -0.24 17.46 4.87
CA LYS A 16 -0.62 17.13 6.25
C LYS A 16 -2.12 16.89 6.35
N LEU A 17 -2.52 16.14 7.36
CA LEU A 17 -3.93 16.07 7.73
C LEU A 17 -4.41 17.44 8.17
N ASN A 18 -5.61 17.80 7.72
CA ASN A 18 -6.26 19.02 8.16
C ASN A 18 -7.06 18.71 9.43
N ASN A 19 -6.61 19.23 10.57
CA ASN A 19 -7.19 18.98 11.89
C ASN A 19 -8.65 19.46 12.04
N ARG A 20 -9.18 20.25 11.09
CA ARG A 20 -10.60 20.61 11.06
C ARG A 20 -11.51 19.41 10.77
N TYR A 21 -10.97 18.32 10.24
CA TYR A 21 -11.71 17.14 9.87
C TYR A 21 -11.19 15.91 10.60
N ALA A 22 -12.09 15.13 11.19
CA ALA A 22 -11.73 13.85 11.78
C ALA A 22 -11.38 12.84 10.69
N LYS A 23 -10.23 12.18 10.83
CA LYS A 23 -9.85 11.07 9.94
C LYS A 23 -10.62 9.80 10.32
N ARG A 24 -10.95 8.98 9.32
CA ARG A 24 -11.52 7.66 9.58
C ARG A 24 -10.47 6.75 10.24
N PRO A 25 -10.82 5.95 11.26
CA PRO A 25 -9.92 4.94 11.81
C PRO A 25 -9.51 3.93 10.73
N ALA A 26 -8.22 3.57 10.67
CA ALA A 26 -7.71 2.59 9.70
C ALA A 26 -7.57 1.17 10.28
N LYS A 27 -7.49 1.02 11.61
CA LYS A 27 -7.42 -0.27 12.30
C LYS A 27 -8.83 -0.86 12.50
N VAL A 28 -9.55 -1.02 11.40
CA VAL A 28 -10.91 -1.56 11.34
C VAL A 28 -10.88 -2.81 10.49
N ARG A 29 -11.61 -3.85 10.92
CA ARG A 29 -11.68 -5.15 10.22
C ARG A 29 -12.39 -5.01 8.86
N GLY A 30 -12.06 -5.89 7.93
CA GLY A 30 -12.70 -5.91 6.60
C GLY A 30 -12.33 -4.72 5.72
N ASP A 31 -13.22 -4.38 4.79
CA ASP A 31 -13.01 -3.30 3.81
C ASP A 31 -13.04 -1.89 4.44
N ASN A 32 -13.50 -1.75 5.68
CA ASN A 32 -13.67 -0.45 6.34
C ASN A 32 -14.53 0.50 5.50
N GLY A 33 -15.69 0.02 5.05
CA GLY A 33 -16.67 0.73 4.22
C GLY A 33 -16.10 1.27 2.91
N LEU A 34 -15.12 0.58 2.33
CA LEU A 34 -14.54 0.92 1.03
C LEU A 34 -15.12 0.02 -0.05
N THR A 35 -15.25 0.58 -1.25
CA THR A 35 -15.63 -0.18 -2.44
C THR A 35 -14.38 -0.47 -3.26
N VAL A 36 -14.26 -1.69 -3.78
CA VAL A 36 -13.15 -2.01 -4.71
C VAL A 36 -13.11 -1.01 -5.86
N GLY A 37 -11.92 -0.55 -6.22
CA GLY A 37 -11.71 0.55 -7.17
C GLY A 37 -11.74 1.95 -6.56
N ASP A 38 -12.05 2.12 -5.27
CA ASP A 38 -11.90 3.40 -4.58
C ASP A 38 -10.47 3.94 -4.78
N TRP A 39 -10.39 5.17 -5.29
CA TRP A 39 -9.13 5.79 -5.69
C TRP A 39 -8.77 6.97 -4.78
N PHE A 40 -7.48 7.11 -4.53
CA PHE A 40 -6.92 8.14 -3.67
C PHE A 40 -5.75 8.83 -4.39
N PRO A 41 -5.75 10.17 -4.53
CA PRO A 41 -4.66 10.86 -5.21
C PRO A 41 -3.33 10.69 -4.48
N THR A 42 -3.34 10.59 -3.14
CA THR A 42 -2.12 10.41 -2.36
C THR A 42 -2.32 9.48 -1.16
N MET A 43 -1.21 8.96 -0.62
CA MET A 43 -1.18 8.15 0.60
C MET A 43 -1.80 8.90 1.80
N MET A 44 -1.67 10.22 1.85
CA MET A 44 -2.28 11.03 2.91
C MET A 44 -3.82 11.05 2.81
N VAL A 45 -4.36 11.06 1.59
CA VAL A 45 -5.81 10.95 1.39
C VAL A 45 -6.30 9.54 1.70
N ALA A 46 -5.56 8.50 1.30
CA ALA A 46 -5.86 7.12 1.70
C ALA A 46 -5.84 6.95 3.23
N LEU A 47 -4.91 7.61 3.91
CA LEU A 47 -4.83 7.66 5.37
C LEU A 47 -6.03 8.37 5.98
N PHE A 48 -6.35 9.57 5.49
CA PHE A 48 -7.49 10.34 5.98
C PHE A 48 -8.81 9.56 5.85
N ARG A 49 -8.97 8.82 4.74
CA ARG A 49 -10.15 8.00 4.44
C ARG A 49 -10.15 6.62 5.13
N GLY A 50 -9.11 6.28 5.89
CA GLY A 50 -9.03 5.03 6.65
C GLY A 50 -8.71 3.78 5.81
N ALA A 51 -8.31 3.95 4.55
CA ALA A 51 -7.94 2.84 3.68
C ALA A 51 -6.61 2.21 4.12
N HIS A 52 -5.66 3.05 4.53
CA HIS A 52 -4.38 2.66 5.11
C HIS A 52 -4.08 3.51 6.36
N GLY A 53 -3.25 3.03 7.28
CA GLY A 53 -3.01 3.70 8.57
C GLY A 53 -1.68 4.45 8.68
N GLN A 54 -0.77 4.30 7.73
CA GLN A 54 0.57 4.90 7.74
C GLN A 54 0.73 5.92 6.62
N SER A 55 1.47 7.00 6.87
CA SER A 55 1.75 8.02 5.84
C SER A 55 2.94 7.66 4.96
N GLN A 56 3.81 6.76 5.42
CA GLN A 56 5.05 6.34 4.74
C GLN A 56 5.28 4.82 4.76
N GLY A 57 4.67 4.09 5.72
CA GLY A 57 4.79 2.64 5.82
C GLY A 57 3.89 1.90 4.83
N GLY A 58 4.34 0.73 4.36
CA GLY A 58 3.55 -0.14 3.48
C GLY A 58 2.56 -1.04 4.22
N ILE A 59 2.66 -1.19 5.55
CA ILE A 59 1.84 -2.13 6.35
C ILE A 59 1.22 -1.38 7.53
N THR A 60 -0.08 -1.57 7.75
CA THR A 60 -0.77 -1.14 8.98
C THR A 60 -1.27 -2.38 9.70
N GLY A 61 -0.88 -2.56 10.96
CA GLY A 61 -1.21 -3.75 11.75
C GLY A 61 -1.15 -3.55 13.25
N THR A 62 -1.49 -4.61 13.97
CA THR A 62 -1.28 -4.79 15.42
C THR A 62 -0.85 -6.24 15.69
N THR A 63 -0.25 -6.49 16.85
CA THR A 63 0.27 -7.83 17.22
C THR A 63 -0.82 -8.86 17.48
N ASP A 64 -2.02 -8.43 17.86
CA ASP A 64 -3.19 -9.27 18.14
C ASP A 64 -3.95 -9.64 16.86
N TYR A 65 -4.18 -8.68 15.97
CA TYR A 65 -4.98 -8.85 14.76
C TYR A 65 -4.13 -9.30 13.55
N GLY A 66 -2.88 -8.87 13.49
CA GLY A 66 -2.07 -8.90 12.27
C GLY A 66 -2.24 -7.64 11.43
N ALA A 67 -2.05 -7.75 10.12
CA ALA A 67 -2.22 -6.65 9.19
C ALA A 67 -3.70 -6.34 8.92
N TYR A 68 -4.06 -5.05 8.91
CA TYR A 68 -5.35 -4.54 8.43
C TYR A 68 -5.27 -4.15 6.94
N SER A 69 -4.13 -3.65 6.50
CA SER A 69 -3.93 -3.20 5.13
C SER A 69 -2.45 -3.19 4.73
N ILE A 70 -2.18 -3.45 3.45
CA ILE A 70 -0.86 -3.27 2.82
C ILE A 70 -0.93 -2.35 1.61
N VAL A 71 0.21 -1.81 1.20
CA VAL A 71 0.38 -1.04 -0.03
C VAL A 71 1.47 -1.66 -0.90
N VAL A 72 1.14 -1.96 -2.15
CA VAL A 72 2.08 -2.33 -3.21
C VAL A 72 2.56 -1.05 -3.88
N ALA A 73 3.82 -0.67 -3.65
CA ALA A 73 4.34 0.66 -4.01
C ALA A 73 5.64 0.66 -4.84
N GLY A 74 6.13 -0.50 -5.28
CA GLY A 74 7.30 -0.62 -6.16
C GLY A 74 8.66 -0.44 -5.47
N THR A 75 8.69 0.01 -4.22
CA THR A 75 9.93 0.17 -3.42
C THR A 75 10.73 -1.13 -3.29
N TYR A 76 10.03 -2.25 -3.30
CA TYR A 76 10.59 -3.59 -3.10
C TYR A 76 10.56 -4.43 -4.39
N LYS A 77 10.58 -3.79 -5.57
CA LYS A 77 10.40 -4.45 -6.89
C LYS A 77 11.31 -5.65 -7.16
N ASP A 78 12.47 -5.71 -6.50
CA ASP A 78 13.44 -6.80 -6.70
C ASP A 78 13.15 -8.01 -5.79
N VAL A 79 12.25 -7.84 -4.81
CA VAL A 79 11.91 -8.86 -3.79
C VAL A 79 10.41 -9.03 -3.58
N ASP A 80 9.57 -8.23 -4.21
CA ASP A 80 8.11 -8.38 -4.31
C ASP A 80 7.74 -8.91 -5.69
N ASP A 81 6.62 -9.62 -5.80
CA ASP A 81 6.03 -10.05 -7.07
C ASP A 81 4.50 -9.93 -6.99
N ASP A 82 3.91 -9.11 -7.86
CA ASP A 82 2.48 -8.83 -7.87
C ASP A 82 1.82 -9.47 -9.09
N GLN A 83 1.16 -10.60 -8.86
CA GLN A 83 0.45 -11.39 -9.87
C GLN A 83 -1.07 -11.14 -9.81
N GLY A 84 -1.49 -10.01 -9.26
CA GLY A 84 -2.90 -9.62 -9.21
C GLY A 84 -3.62 -10.31 -8.06
N ASP A 85 -4.24 -11.46 -8.32
CA ASP A 85 -4.98 -12.20 -7.29
C ASP A 85 -4.05 -12.92 -6.29
N THR A 86 -2.79 -13.13 -6.68
CA THR A 86 -1.72 -13.57 -5.79
C THR A 86 -0.66 -12.49 -5.68
N ILE A 87 -0.21 -12.20 -4.46
CA ILE A 87 0.86 -11.23 -4.21
C ILE A 87 1.92 -11.89 -3.34
N TYR A 88 3.17 -11.78 -3.73
CA TYR A 88 4.32 -12.13 -2.92
C TYR A 88 4.91 -10.85 -2.35
N TYR A 89 4.62 -10.59 -1.08
CA TYR A 89 4.91 -9.31 -0.44
C TYR A 89 5.99 -9.46 0.63
N SER A 90 7.05 -8.67 0.52
CA SER A 90 8.16 -8.67 1.46
C SER A 90 7.95 -7.68 2.61
N GLY A 91 8.65 -7.93 3.72
CA GLY A 91 8.65 -7.04 4.87
C GLY A 91 9.49 -5.77 4.66
N PRO A 92 9.26 -4.70 5.44
CA PRO A 92 10.09 -3.50 5.37
C PRO A 92 11.57 -3.80 5.63
N GLY A 93 12.44 -3.25 4.78
CA GLY A 93 13.89 -3.46 4.86
C GLY A 93 14.39 -4.72 4.14
N SER A 94 13.51 -5.56 3.59
CA SER A 94 13.90 -6.80 2.88
C SER A 94 14.87 -6.54 1.72
N GLN A 95 14.67 -5.51 0.91
CA GLN A 95 15.53 -5.22 -0.24
C GLN A 95 16.91 -4.65 0.16
N THR A 96 16.98 -3.93 1.28
CA THR A 96 18.20 -3.25 1.73
C THR A 96 18.95 -4.01 2.82
N ASN A 97 18.42 -5.17 3.25
CA ASN A 97 19.07 -5.99 4.26
C ASN A 97 20.43 -6.48 3.75
N LYS A 98 21.45 -6.48 4.63
CA LYS A 98 22.80 -6.96 4.32
C LYS A 98 23.21 -8.16 5.17
N ASP A 99 22.38 -8.54 6.15
CA ASP A 99 22.65 -9.67 7.03
C ASP A 99 22.19 -10.98 6.34
N PRO A 100 23.11 -11.90 6.00
CA PRO A 100 22.76 -13.15 5.32
C PRO A 100 22.06 -14.16 6.24
N ASN A 101 22.06 -13.93 7.56
CA ASN A 101 21.58 -14.89 8.56
C ASN A 101 20.27 -14.44 9.21
N ASN A 102 19.95 -13.15 9.19
CA ASN A 102 18.76 -12.61 9.84
C ASN A 102 17.88 -11.81 8.88
N LEU A 103 16.57 -11.96 9.02
CA LEU A 103 15.59 -11.08 8.37
C LEU A 103 15.68 -9.66 8.94
N ALA A 104 15.28 -8.67 8.16
CA ALA A 104 15.16 -7.29 8.64
C ALA A 104 14.17 -7.22 9.83
N ASN A 105 14.66 -6.86 11.02
CA ASN A 105 13.82 -6.78 12.22
C ASN A 105 13.00 -5.48 12.22
N ARG A 106 11.70 -5.60 11.96
CA ARG A 106 10.72 -4.51 12.03
C ARG A 106 9.39 -5.05 12.54
N ASP A 107 8.71 -4.32 13.42
CA ASP A 107 7.38 -4.67 13.95
C ASP A 107 6.37 -5.04 12.85
N ALA A 108 6.47 -4.38 11.70
CA ALA A 108 5.62 -4.60 10.54
C ALA A 108 5.73 -6.02 9.95
N VAL A 109 6.90 -6.67 10.07
CA VAL A 109 7.08 -8.09 9.69
C VAL A 109 6.25 -8.99 10.60
N GLY A 110 6.20 -8.67 11.90
CA GLY A 110 5.39 -9.39 12.87
C GLY A 110 3.89 -9.37 12.56
N TYR A 111 3.37 -8.29 11.95
CA TYR A 111 1.97 -8.21 11.56
C TYR A 111 1.61 -9.18 10.43
N LEU A 112 2.49 -9.36 9.44
CA LEU A 112 2.27 -10.33 8.36
C LEU A 112 2.39 -11.76 8.88
N GLN A 113 3.38 -12.02 9.73
CA GLN A 113 3.51 -13.32 10.41
C GLN A 113 2.24 -13.66 11.19
N ARG A 114 1.70 -12.70 11.95
CA ARG A 114 0.43 -12.87 12.66
C ARG A 114 -0.75 -13.10 11.71
N SER A 115 -0.76 -12.46 10.54
CA SER A 115 -1.79 -12.66 9.52
C SER A 115 -1.77 -14.07 8.92
N VAL A 116 -0.62 -14.76 8.86
CA VAL A 116 -0.55 -16.17 8.45
C VAL A 116 -1.40 -17.06 9.37
N THR A 117 -1.35 -16.80 10.68
CA THR A 117 -2.11 -17.57 11.68
C THR A 117 -3.57 -17.14 11.76
N THR A 118 -3.83 -15.83 11.82
CA THR A 118 -5.19 -15.31 12.04
C THR A 118 -6.08 -15.42 10.81
N ARG A 119 -5.48 -15.42 9.60
CA ARG A 119 -6.20 -15.34 8.32
C ARG A 119 -7.22 -14.21 8.29
N ASN A 120 -6.98 -13.13 9.02
CA ASN A 120 -7.85 -11.97 8.93
C ASN A 120 -7.76 -11.33 7.53
N PRO A 121 -8.87 -10.78 6.98
CA PRO A 121 -8.83 -10.05 5.73
C PRO A 121 -7.94 -8.81 5.81
N VAL A 122 -7.11 -8.63 4.78
CA VAL A 122 -6.16 -7.53 4.62
C VAL A 122 -6.55 -6.71 3.40
N ARG A 123 -6.77 -5.40 3.58
CA ARG A 123 -7.00 -4.49 2.44
C ARG A 123 -5.71 -4.30 1.64
N VAL A 124 -5.79 -4.47 0.32
CA VAL A 124 -4.66 -4.21 -0.57
C VAL A 124 -4.90 -2.92 -1.34
N LEU A 125 -3.95 -1.99 -1.23
CA LEU A 125 -3.89 -0.82 -2.09
C LEU A 125 -2.72 -0.96 -3.06
N ARG A 126 -2.94 -0.67 -4.35
CA ARG A 126 -1.88 -0.56 -5.34
C ARG A 126 -1.61 0.90 -5.65
N SER A 127 -0.34 1.27 -5.75
CA SER A 127 0.12 2.63 -6.03
C SER A 127 0.66 2.72 -7.45
N ALA A 128 0.42 3.84 -8.13
CA ALA A 128 1.01 4.11 -9.44
C ALA A 128 2.56 4.07 -9.43
N LYS A 129 3.17 4.21 -8.25
CA LYS A 129 4.63 4.05 -8.06
C LYS A 129 5.13 2.63 -8.33
N SER A 130 4.26 1.61 -8.33
CA SER A 130 4.63 0.24 -8.70
C SER A 130 4.43 -0.06 -10.18
N SER A 131 4.09 0.91 -11.03
CA SER A 131 3.77 0.69 -12.45
C SER A 131 4.91 0.07 -13.26
N SER A 132 6.17 0.34 -12.91
CA SER A 132 7.33 -0.28 -13.56
C SER A 132 7.53 -1.75 -13.18
N SER A 133 6.85 -2.23 -12.14
CA SER A 133 7.05 -3.57 -11.55
C SER A 133 5.76 -4.39 -11.42
N SER A 134 4.61 -3.80 -11.70
CA SER A 134 3.30 -4.43 -11.59
C SER A 134 2.35 -3.89 -12.66
N ALA A 135 1.83 -4.78 -13.48
CA ALA A 135 0.80 -4.48 -14.47
C ALA A 135 -0.54 -4.08 -13.83
N HIS A 136 -0.71 -4.32 -12.52
CA HIS A 136 -1.95 -4.06 -11.79
C HIS A 136 -1.98 -2.67 -11.16
N ALA A 137 -0.89 -1.90 -11.24
CA ALA A 137 -0.83 -0.55 -10.71
C ALA A 137 -1.87 0.37 -11.39
N PRO A 138 -2.50 1.30 -10.66
CA PRO A 138 -3.27 2.37 -11.30
C PRO A 138 -2.33 3.30 -12.08
N SER A 139 -2.86 4.03 -13.07
CA SER A 139 -2.06 5.00 -13.85
C SER A 139 -1.58 6.19 -13.01
N VAL A 140 -2.34 6.61 -12.01
CA VAL A 140 -2.01 7.67 -11.04
C VAL A 140 -2.54 7.34 -9.65
N GLY A 141 -1.96 7.94 -8.61
CA GLY A 141 -2.44 7.82 -7.23
C GLY A 141 -2.36 6.39 -6.65
N LEU A 142 -3.34 6.03 -5.82
CA LEU A 142 -3.52 4.72 -5.22
C LEU A 142 -4.95 4.22 -5.46
N ARG A 143 -5.12 2.90 -5.59
CA ARG A 143 -6.42 2.25 -5.75
C ARG A 143 -6.58 1.10 -4.76
N TYR A 144 -7.73 1.00 -4.12
CA TYR A 144 -8.09 -0.13 -3.27
C TYR A 144 -8.58 -1.30 -4.13
N ASP A 145 -7.86 -2.42 -4.11
CA ASP A 145 -8.11 -3.57 -4.99
C ASP A 145 -8.77 -4.76 -4.28
N GLY A 146 -9.19 -4.53 -3.03
CA GLY A 146 -10.01 -5.45 -2.25
C GLY A 146 -9.27 -6.13 -1.12
N LEU A 147 -9.93 -7.16 -0.58
CA LEU A 147 -9.46 -7.97 0.53
C LEU A 147 -8.67 -9.18 0.05
N TYR A 148 -7.60 -9.48 0.80
CA TYR A 148 -6.74 -10.64 0.62
C TYR A 148 -6.53 -11.35 1.97
N HIS A 149 -6.22 -12.64 1.93
CA HIS A 149 -5.68 -13.39 3.07
C HIS A 149 -4.19 -13.55 2.92
N VAL A 150 -3.43 -13.38 4.00
CA VAL A 150 -2.03 -13.84 4.05
C VAL A 150 -2.07 -15.35 4.28
N VAL A 151 -1.67 -16.12 3.27
CA VAL A 151 -1.85 -17.58 3.28
C VAL A 151 -0.63 -18.36 3.75
N ARG A 152 0.58 -17.83 3.55
CA ARG A 152 1.81 -18.44 4.06
C ARG A 152 2.97 -17.46 4.02
N GLN A 153 4.01 -17.78 4.79
CA GLN A 153 5.35 -17.26 4.60
C GLN A 153 6.10 -18.20 3.65
N GLU A 154 6.81 -17.66 2.66
CA GLU A 154 7.65 -18.47 1.78
C GLU A 154 8.83 -19.09 2.53
N GLN A 155 9.09 -20.34 2.19
CA GLN A 155 10.23 -21.13 2.63
C GLN A 155 10.84 -21.85 1.41
N PRO A 156 12.18 -22.00 1.34
CA PRO A 156 13.16 -21.37 2.24
C PRO A 156 13.22 -19.84 2.06
N PHE A 157 13.83 -19.16 3.03
CA PHE A 157 14.18 -17.74 2.88
C PHE A 157 15.18 -17.55 1.74
N LYS A 158 15.20 -16.34 1.17
CA LYS A 158 15.97 -15.98 -0.03
C LYS A 158 16.99 -14.90 0.28
N GLN A 159 18.00 -14.74 -0.58
CA GLN A 159 18.97 -13.64 -0.49
C GLN A 159 18.64 -12.55 -1.52
N ASN A 160 18.68 -11.29 -1.08
CA ASN A 160 18.48 -10.14 -1.96
C ASN A 160 19.79 -9.79 -2.71
N GLY A 161 19.73 -8.77 -3.59
CA GLY A 161 20.90 -8.30 -4.32
C GLY A 161 22.01 -7.65 -3.47
N GLN A 162 21.80 -7.50 -2.16
CA GLN A 162 22.79 -7.02 -1.18
C GLN A 162 23.38 -8.16 -0.34
N GLY A 163 23.01 -9.42 -0.62
CA GLY A 163 23.43 -10.60 0.13
C GLY A 163 22.68 -10.84 1.44
N GLY A 164 21.72 -9.98 1.79
CA GLY A 164 20.92 -10.12 3.00
C GLY A 164 19.70 -11.02 2.82
N LEU A 165 19.29 -11.67 3.92
CA LEU A 165 18.17 -12.59 3.96
C LEU A 165 16.83 -11.84 3.89
N TYR A 166 15.88 -12.38 3.12
CA TYR A 166 14.50 -11.92 3.09
C TYR A 166 13.52 -13.07 2.91
N THR A 167 12.26 -12.79 3.21
CA THR A 167 11.13 -13.70 2.98
C THR A 167 9.96 -12.91 2.39
N ARG A 168 9.06 -13.62 1.74
CA ARG A 168 7.82 -13.08 1.19
C ARG A 168 6.64 -13.74 1.88
N TYR A 169 5.60 -12.97 2.08
CA TYR A 169 4.30 -13.47 2.50
C TYR A 169 3.42 -13.56 1.26
N VAL A 170 2.81 -14.72 1.06
CA VAL A 170 1.90 -14.94 -0.07
C VAL A 170 0.51 -14.50 0.37
N LEU A 171 -0.06 -13.56 -0.37
CA LEU A 171 -1.44 -13.12 -0.21
C LEU A 171 -2.30 -13.66 -1.34
N GLN A 172 -3.52 -14.08 -1.03
CA GLN A 172 -4.52 -14.51 -2.00
C GLN A 172 -5.78 -13.68 -1.87
N ARG A 173 -6.29 -13.18 -2.99
CA ARG A 173 -7.49 -12.35 -3.04
C ARG A 173 -8.72 -13.17 -2.61
N LEU A 174 -9.59 -12.57 -1.80
CA LEU A 174 -10.85 -13.21 -1.42
C LEU A 174 -11.78 -13.30 -2.63
N PRO A 175 -12.49 -14.43 -2.82
CA PRO A 175 -13.47 -14.59 -3.88
C PRO A 175 -14.70 -13.69 -3.67
N GLY A 176 -15.54 -13.53 -4.71
CA GLY A 176 -16.81 -12.79 -4.63
C GLY A 176 -16.68 -11.26 -4.74
N GLN A 177 -15.47 -10.74 -4.90
CA GLN A 177 -15.23 -9.33 -5.21
C GLN A 177 -15.16 -9.13 -6.74
N GLU A 178 -15.47 -7.92 -7.21
CA GLU A 178 -15.27 -7.56 -8.63
C GLU A 178 -13.86 -7.92 -9.12
N SER A 179 -13.73 -8.38 -10.37
CA SER A 179 -12.45 -8.81 -10.93
C SER A 179 -11.46 -7.64 -11.02
N LEU A 180 -10.17 -7.95 -10.86
CA LEU A 180 -9.12 -6.93 -11.00
C LEU A 180 -9.10 -6.30 -12.39
N ALA A 181 -9.43 -7.06 -13.44
CA ALA A 181 -9.52 -6.51 -14.81
C ALA A 181 -10.62 -5.45 -14.92
N SER A 182 -11.80 -5.72 -14.36
CA SER A 182 -12.91 -4.75 -14.34
C SER A 182 -12.54 -3.50 -13.55
N ILE A 183 -11.94 -3.67 -12.36
CA ILE A 183 -11.49 -2.56 -11.52
C ILE A 183 -10.45 -1.69 -12.27
N GLN A 184 -9.46 -2.33 -12.91
CA GLN A 184 -8.42 -1.63 -13.68
C GLN A 184 -8.98 -0.87 -14.88
N ALA A 185 -10.01 -1.39 -15.55
CA ALA A 185 -10.64 -0.73 -16.69
C ALA A 185 -11.38 0.56 -16.30
N ARG A 186 -11.90 0.65 -15.08
CA ARG A 186 -12.73 1.79 -14.63
C ARG A 186 -12.09 2.73 -13.60
N SER A 187 -10.96 2.35 -13.00
CA SER A 187 -10.33 3.12 -11.92
C SER A 187 -8.79 3.15 -12.05
N PRO A 188 -8.14 4.33 -12.09
CA PRO A 188 -8.77 5.65 -11.97
C PRO A 188 -9.61 6.01 -13.21
N SER A 189 -10.72 6.71 -13.00
CA SER A 189 -11.54 7.26 -14.08
C SER A 189 -10.84 8.45 -14.76
N PRO A 190 -11.24 8.84 -15.99
CA PRO A 190 -10.69 10.03 -16.64
C PRO A 190 -10.77 11.29 -15.77
N GLN A 191 -11.87 11.46 -15.02
CA GLN A 191 -12.03 12.58 -14.09
C GLN A 191 -11.03 12.51 -12.93
N GLN A 192 -10.80 11.32 -12.36
CA GLN A 192 -9.81 11.14 -11.28
C GLN A 192 -8.38 11.41 -11.76
N VAL A 193 -8.06 11.01 -13.00
CA VAL A 193 -6.79 11.35 -13.64
C VAL A 193 -6.65 12.87 -13.81
N ALA A 194 -7.67 13.55 -14.35
CA ALA A 194 -7.66 15.00 -14.49
C ALA A 194 -7.55 15.72 -13.14
N ASP A 195 -8.25 15.24 -12.11
CA ASP A 195 -8.17 15.77 -10.75
C ASP A 195 -6.78 15.56 -10.13
N TYR A 196 -6.14 14.42 -10.39
CA TYR A 196 -4.77 14.17 -9.98
C TYR A 196 -3.83 15.22 -10.56
N HIS A 197 -3.86 15.42 -11.87
CA HIS A 197 -3.00 16.42 -12.53
C HIS A 197 -3.28 17.82 -11.99
N ARG A 198 -4.55 18.22 -11.81
CA ARG A 198 -4.89 19.53 -11.23
C ARG A 198 -4.29 19.74 -9.83
N ILE A 199 -4.20 18.70 -8.99
CA ILE A 199 -3.55 18.81 -7.68
C ILE A 199 -2.07 19.19 -7.81
N TRP A 200 -1.40 18.70 -8.86
CA TRP A 200 0.01 18.95 -9.13
C TRP A 200 0.25 20.17 -10.05
N ASP A 201 -0.71 20.59 -10.85
CA ASP A 201 -0.60 21.83 -11.64
C ASP A 201 -0.79 23.06 -10.74
N LEU A 202 -1.63 22.94 -9.72
CA LEU A 202 -1.73 23.92 -8.63
C LEU A 202 -0.49 23.89 -7.69
N TRP A 203 0.45 22.98 -7.93
CA TRP A 203 1.72 22.87 -7.23
C TRP A 203 2.81 23.52 -8.09
N PRO A 204 3.15 24.81 -7.88
CA PRO A 204 4.23 25.42 -8.63
C PRO A 204 5.54 24.71 -8.26
N ILE A 205 6.05 23.88 -9.17
CA ILE A 205 7.48 23.62 -9.22
C ILE A 205 8.08 24.97 -9.63
N ARG A 206 8.61 25.71 -8.66
CA ARG A 206 9.59 26.75 -9.01
C ARG A 206 10.82 25.98 -9.40
N GLU A 207 10.98 25.75 -10.71
CA GLU A 207 12.28 25.43 -11.28
C GLU A 207 13.22 26.58 -10.86
N ASP A 208 14.26 26.21 -10.13
CA ASP A 208 15.41 27.04 -9.81
C ASP A 208 16.32 27.22 -11.04
#